data_AF-A0A8A1LN85-F1
#
_entry.id   AF-A0A8A1LN85-F1
#
_cell.length_a   1.000
_cell.length_b   1.000
_cell.length_c   1.000
_cell.angle_alpha   90.00
_cell.angle_beta   90.00
_cell.angle_gamma   90.00
#
_symmetry.space_group_name_H-M   'P 1'
#
loop_
_entity.id
_entity.type
_entity.pdbx_description
1 polymer ?
#
loop_
_entity_poly.entity_id
_entity_poly.type
_entity_poly.pdbx_seq_one_letter_code
_entity_poly.pdbx_strand_id
1 'polypeptide(L)'
;MLDDSGTFAGGAAKEIQEETGLIIPENELIDLTALVNSLPKSGRKQKAGEETEGDEGANEGRRDTNGNGEKLQTGVYPSPGGCDEFIPLFLCQKRIPRREIEELQGKLTGLRKDGEKITLKIVRLEEVWKEAWRDGKMLAAWALYSGLKEEGML
;
A
#
# COMPACT_ATOMS: atom_id res chain seq x y z
N MET A 1 2.21 9.36 3.39
CA MET A 1 2.68 10.19 4.51
C MET A 1 3.19 9.28 5.62
N LEU A 2 4.19 9.72 6.38
CA LEU A 2 4.63 9.04 7.59
C LEU A 2 3.82 9.57 8.77
N ASP A 3 3.62 8.77 9.80
CA ASP A 3 3.09 9.25 11.07
C ASP A 3 4.16 9.99 11.91
N ASP A 4 3.78 10.41 13.12
CA ASP A 4 4.66 11.11 14.04
C ASP A 4 5.83 10.24 14.53
N SER A 5 5.72 8.91 14.40
CA SER A 5 6.79 7.94 14.70
C SER A 5 7.70 7.64 13.51
N GLY A 6 7.35 8.13 12.31
CA GLY A 6 8.15 7.98 11.09
C GLY A 6 7.91 6.68 10.32
N THR A 7 6.82 5.96 10.57
CA THR A 7 6.48 4.70 9.89
C THR A 7 5.35 4.87 8.87
N PHE A 8 5.44 4.12 7.76
CA PHE A 8 4.39 4.10 6.73
C PHE A 8 3.14 3.36 7.21
N ALA A 9 3.31 2.31 8.03
CA ALA A 9 2.20 1.55 8.59
C ALA A 9 1.40 2.40 9.60
N GLY A 10 2.09 3.13 10.49
CA GLY A 10 1.45 4.11 11.38
C GLY A 10 0.71 5.21 10.62
N GLY A 11 1.32 5.72 9.56
CA GLY A 11 0.67 6.67 8.66
C GLY A 11 -0.62 6.09 8.07
N ALA A 12 -0.55 4.89 7.50
CA ALA A 12 -1.71 4.21 6.93
C ALA A 12 -2.81 3.91 7.97
N ALA A 13 -2.43 3.49 9.19
CA ALA A 13 -3.38 3.21 10.26
C ALA A 13 -4.13 4.49 10.71
N LYS A 14 -3.41 5.60 10.86
CA LYS A 14 -3.98 6.91 11.19
C LYS A 14 -4.94 7.39 10.10
N GLU A 15 -4.53 7.34 8.84
CA GLU A 15 -5.36 7.72 7.70
C GLU A 15 -6.64 6.86 7.62
N ILE A 16 -6.55 5.54 7.82
CA ILE A 16 -7.75 4.66 7.87
C ILE A 16 -8.72 5.12 8.98
N GLN A 17 -8.21 5.50 10.15
CA GLN A 17 -9.05 5.99 11.24
C GLN A 17 -9.73 7.32 10.89
N GLU A 18 -8.98 8.28 10.33
CA GLU A 18 -9.51 9.60 9.97
C GLU A 18 -10.51 9.53 8.81
N GLU A 19 -10.22 8.73 7.79
CA GLU A 19 -11.01 8.61 6.57
C GLU A 19 -12.16 7.62 6.68
N THR A 20 -12.12 6.62 7.57
CA THR A 20 -13.18 5.59 7.66
C THR A 20 -13.81 5.48 9.04
N GLY A 21 -13.09 5.87 10.08
CA GLY A 21 -13.43 5.64 11.49
C GLY A 21 -13.08 4.23 11.99
N LEU A 22 -12.41 3.41 11.19
CA LEU A 22 -11.93 2.09 11.61
C LEU A 22 -10.62 2.23 12.36
N ILE A 23 -10.52 1.64 13.56
CA ILE A 23 -9.30 1.60 14.34
C ILE A 23 -8.57 0.30 14.00
N ILE A 24 -7.44 0.41 13.28
CA ILE A 24 -6.62 -0.72 12.85
C ILE A 24 -5.24 -0.59 13.51
N PRO A 25 -4.82 -1.57 14.33
CA PRO A 25 -3.45 -1.62 14.82
C PRO A 25 -2.44 -1.75 13.68
N GLU A 26 -1.32 -1.03 13.76
CA GLU A 26 -0.29 -1.01 12.70
C GLU A 26 0.25 -2.40 12.37
N ASN A 27 0.40 -3.25 13.39
CA ASN A 27 0.89 -4.62 13.24
C ASN A 27 -0.12 -5.57 12.55
N GLU A 28 -1.34 -5.11 12.28
CA GLU A 28 -2.33 -5.84 11.48
C GLU A 28 -2.30 -5.45 9.99
N LEU A 29 -1.48 -4.46 9.61
CA LEU A 29 -1.28 -4.07 8.23
C LEU A 29 -0.21 -4.97 7.57
N ILE A 30 -0.56 -5.56 6.43
CA ILE A 30 0.35 -6.35 5.61
C ILE A 30 0.89 -5.44 4.49
N ASP A 31 2.19 -5.19 4.45
CA ASP A 31 2.82 -4.44 3.36
C ASP A 31 2.88 -5.29 2.08
N LEU A 32 1.94 -5.05 1.15
CA LEU A 32 1.85 -5.76 -0.12
C LEU A 32 3.06 -5.46 -1.01
N THR A 33 3.56 -4.23 -0.96
CA THR A 33 4.71 -3.80 -1.76
C THR A 33 6.01 -4.48 -1.32
N ALA A 34 6.24 -4.60 -0.01
CA ALA A 34 7.35 -5.37 0.54
C ALA A 34 7.22 -6.86 0.27
N LEU A 35 6.00 -7.41 0.41
CA LEU A 35 5.75 -8.83 0.12
C LEU A 35 6.05 -9.17 -1.34
N VAL A 36 5.60 -8.35 -2.29
CA VAL A 36 5.92 -8.53 -3.72
C VAL A 36 7.41 -8.36 -4.00
N ASN A 37 8.08 -7.40 -3.36
CA ASN A 37 9.53 -7.20 -3.52
C ASN A 37 10.35 -8.40 -2.99
N SER A 38 9.81 -9.15 -2.03
CA SER A 38 10.46 -10.35 -1.48
C SER A 38 10.42 -11.56 -2.42
N LEU A 39 9.57 -11.53 -3.45
CA LEU A 39 9.33 -12.68 -4.34
C LEU A 39 10.51 -12.98 -5.25
N PRO A 40 10.76 -14.27 -5.57
CA PRO A 40 11.74 -14.64 -6.57
C PRO A 40 11.30 -14.11 -7.95
N LYS A 41 12.08 -13.19 -8.52
CA LYS A 41 11.85 -12.70 -9.89
C LYS A 41 12.18 -13.84 -10.89
N SER A 42 11.19 -14.25 -11.69
CA SER A 42 11.36 -15.24 -12.76
C SER A 42 12.17 -14.67 -13.96
N GLY A 43 13.51 -14.58 -13.81
CA GLY A 43 14.54 -14.27 -14.86
C GLY A 43 14.70 -12.78 -15.20
N ARG A 44 15.87 -12.20 -15.55
CA ARG A 44 17.21 -12.62 -16.00
C ARG A 44 18.30 -12.23 -14.99
N LYS A 45 19.43 -12.95 -14.95
CA LYS A 45 20.67 -12.51 -14.28
C LYS A 45 21.07 -11.12 -14.77
N GLN A 46 20.85 -10.09 -13.96
CA GLN A 46 21.56 -8.81 -14.11
C GLN A 46 22.96 -8.99 -13.52
N LYS A 47 24.00 -8.57 -14.24
CA LYS A 47 25.39 -8.62 -13.77
C LYS A 47 25.49 -7.79 -12.48
N ALA A 48 26.03 -8.40 -11.44
CA ALA A 48 26.33 -7.74 -10.17
C ALA A 48 27.27 -6.55 -10.41
N GLY A 49 26.81 -5.35 -10.06
CA GLY A 49 27.65 -4.18 -9.80
C GLY A 49 27.93 -4.09 -8.30
N GLU A 50 29.14 -3.66 -7.97
CA GLU A 50 29.80 -3.76 -6.67
C GLU A 50 29.01 -3.18 -5.48
N GLU A 51 29.19 -3.84 -4.34
CA GLU A 51 28.65 -3.50 -3.03
C GLU A 51 29.24 -2.17 -2.52
N THR A 52 28.42 -1.34 -1.86
CA THR A 52 28.93 -0.29 -0.99
C THR A 52 28.10 -0.23 0.29
N GLU A 53 28.83 -0.30 1.41
CA GLU A 53 28.35 -0.37 2.79
C GLU A 53 27.69 0.93 3.27
N GLY A 54 26.80 0.79 4.26
CA GLY A 54 26.36 1.86 5.17
C GLY A 54 24.99 2.48 4.90
N ASP A 55 23.99 2.13 5.72
CA ASP A 55 23.46 3.00 6.80
C ASP A 55 22.24 2.31 7.48
N GLU A 56 22.20 2.34 8.80
CA GLU A 56 21.25 1.63 9.67
C GLU A 56 20.00 2.49 9.92
N GLY A 57 18.90 2.16 9.25
CA GLY A 57 17.58 2.75 9.49
C GLY A 57 16.49 1.77 9.08
N ALA A 58 15.59 1.47 10.02
CA ALA A 58 14.63 0.36 9.97
C ALA A 58 13.70 0.37 8.74
N ASN A 59 14.04 -0.44 7.73
CA ASN A 59 13.05 -1.07 6.85
C ASN A 59 13.69 -2.32 6.22
N GLU A 60 13.37 -3.51 6.75
CA GLU A 60 13.89 -4.80 6.29
C GLU A 60 13.19 -5.24 4.99
N GLY A 61 13.46 -4.53 3.89
CA GLY A 61 13.10 -4.92 2.52
C GLY A 61 14.35 -4.99 1.64
N ARG A 62 14.41 -5.97 0.73
CA ARG A 62 15.53 -6.11 -0.23
C ARG A 62 15.67 -4.83 -1.06
N ARG A 63 16.84 -4.19 -1.01
CA ARG A 63 17.16 -2.97 -1.76
C ARG A 63 17.25 -3.30 -3.26
N ASP A 64 16.31 -2.79 -4.05
CA ASP A 64 16.38 -2.83 -5.52
C ASP A 64 17.24 -1.66 -6.01
N THR A 65 18.53 -1.90 -6.26
CA THR A 65 19.41 -0.93 -6.93
C THR A 65 19.27 -1.10 -8.43
N ASN A 66 18.90 -0.04 -9.15
CA ASN A 66 18.98 -0.06 -10.60
C ASN A 66 20.44 -0.09 -11.06
N GLY A 67 20.70 -0.54 -12.31
CA GLY A 67 22.05 -0.67 -12.88
C GLY A 67 22.92 0.61 -12.92
N ASN A 68 22.36 1.76 -12.51
CA ASN A 68 23.04 3.05 -12.37
C ASN A 68 23.37 3.43 -10.92
N GLY A 69 23.11 2.56 -9.93
CA GLY A 69 23.40 2.81 -8.51
C GLY A 69 22.31 3.61 -7.77
N GLU A 70 21.21 3.95 -8.43
CA GLU A 70 20.07 4.62 -7.79
C GLU A 70 19.31 3.65 -6.87
N LYS A 71 19.07 4.10 -5.63
CA LYS A 71 18.32 3.35 -4.61
C LYS A 71 16.81 3.59 -4.82
N LEU A 72 16.10 2.60 -5.37
CA LEU A 72 14.65 2.67 -5.48
C LEU A 72 13.99 2.28 -4.15
N GLN A 73 12.91 3.01 -3.83
CA GLN A 73 12.10 2.73 -2.66
C GLN A 73 11.12 1.59 -2.96
N THR A 74 10.77 0.83 -1.92
CA THR A 74 9.75 -0.21 -2.05
C THR A 74 8.38 0.45 -2.05
N GLY A 75 7.73 0.48 -3.20
CA GLY A 75 6.42 1.12 -3.36
C GLY A 75 5.97 1.18 -4.82
N VAL A 76 4.72 1.55 -5.04
CA VAL A 76 4.20 1.86 -6.36
C VAL A 76 4.53 3.31 -6.70
N TYR A 77 5.11 3.51 -7.88
CA TYR A 77 5.39 4.83 -8.43
C TYR A 77 4.22 5.27 -9.32
N PRO A 78 3.45 6.31 -8.97
CA PRO A 78 2.27 6.72 -9.74
C PRO A 78 2.62 7.25 -11.13
N SER A 79 3.77 7.92 -11.25
CA SER A 79 4.28 8.46 -12.51
C SER A 79 5.81 8.43 -12.52
N PRO A 80 6.44 7.27 -12.82
CA PRO A 80 7.90 7.11 -12.74
C PRO A 80 8.70 8.08 -13.63
N GLY A 81 8.08 8.62 -14.69
CA GLY A 81 8.69 9.62 -15.56
C GLY A 81 8.41 11.07 -15.18
N GLY A 82 7.53 11.32 -14.21
CA GLY A 82 7.07 12.66 -13.83
C GLY A 82 7.32 13.04 -12.37
N CYS A 83 7.43 12.06 -11.47
CA CYS A 83 7.78 12.28 -10.06
C CYS A 83 8.54 11.09 -9.47
N ASP A 84 9.28 11.36 -8.39
CA ASP A 84 9.94 10.37 -7.54
C ASP A 84 9.05 9.92 -6.36
N GLU A 85 7.77 10.33 -6.36
CA GLU A 85 6.78 9.90 -5.38
C GLU A 85 6.59 8.37 -5.46
N PHE A 86 6.64 7.73 -4.30
CA PHE A 86 6.36 6.32 -4.13
C PHE A 86 5.29 6.11 -3.07
N ILE A 87 4.48 5.07 -3.25
CA ILE A 87 3.34 4.76 -2.40
C ILE A 87 3.44 3.29 -2.00
N PRO A 88 3.89 2.99 -0.76
CA PRO A 88 3.73 1.67 -0.19
C PRO A 88 2.24 1.33 -0.07
N LEU A 89 1.87 0.10 -0.38
CA LEU A 89 0.48 -0.35 -0.35
C LEU A 89 0.29 -1.39 0.74
N PHE A 90 -0.62 -1.11 1.66
CA PHE A 90 -0.93 -1.98 2.78
C PHE A 90 -2.29 -2.64 2.61
N LEU A 91 -2.40 -3.88 3.05
CA LEU A 91 -3.63 -4.64 3.16
C LEU A 91 -4.05 -4.74 4.63
N CYS A 92 -5.31 -4.41 4.90
CA CYS A 92 -5.97 -4.70 6.16
C CYS A 92 -7.07 -5.76 5.93
N GLN A 93 -7.08 -6.83 6.72
CA GLN A 93 -8.11 -7.87 6.67
C GLN A 93 -8.81 -7.99 8.01
N LYS A 94 -10.11 -7.68 8.05
CA LYS A 94 -10.92 -7.74 9.27
C LYS A 94 -12.19 -8.53 9.05
N ARG A 95 -12.60 -9.27 10.09
CA ARG A 95 -13.96 -9.81 10.19
C ARG A 95 -14.80 -8.80 10.95
N ILE A 96 -15.78 -8.23 10.26
CA ILE A 96 -16.64 -7.18 10.80
C ILE A 96 -18.09 -7.69 10.71
N PRO A 97 -18.93 -7.48 11.75
CA PRO A 97 -20.35 -7.78 11.67
C PRO A 97 -21.02 -7.11 10.47
N ARG A 98 -21.93 -7.82 9.80
CA ARG A 98 -22.60 -7.32 8.59
C ARG A 98 -23.26 -5.95 8.80
N ARG A 99 -23.84 -5.74 9.98
CA ARG A 99 -24.47 -4.47 10.38
C ARG A 99 -23.45 -3.31 10.37
N GLU A 100 -22.27 -3.50 10.93
CA GLU A 100 -21.23 -2.47 10.94
C GLU A 100 -20.74 -2.16 9.52
N ILE A 101 -20.64 -3.15 8.64
CA ILE A 101 -20.33 -2.94 7.21
C ILE A 101 -21.40 -2.07 6.53
N GLU A 102 -22.68 -2.28 6.86
CA GLU A 102 -23.79 -1.47 6.34
C GLU A 102 -23.75 -0.04 6.87
N GLU A 103 -23.35 0.16 8.13
CA GLU A 103 -23.18 1.48 8.74
C GLU A 103 -22.01 2.29 8.13
N LEU A 104 -21.02 1.61 7.54
CA LEU A 104 -19.93 2.29 6.80
C LEU A 104 -20.39 2.84 5.44
N GLN A 105 -21.39 2.23 4.80
CA GLN A 105 -21.81 2.63 3.45
C GLN A 105 -22.36 4.06 3.43
N GLY A 106 -21.78 4.91 2.58
CA GLY A 106 -22.21 6.31 2.43
C GLY A 106 -21.86 7.19 3.63
N LYS A 107 -21.08 6.68 4.60
CA LYS A 107 -20.60 7.46 5.73
C LYS A 107 -19.71 8.59 5.22
N LEU A 108 -20.00 9.78 5.73
CA LEU A 108 -19.28 11.00 5.43
C LEU A 108 -18.15 11.16 6.44
N THR A 109 -16.92 11.22 5.95
CA THR A 109 -15.69 11.19 6.76
C THR A 109 -14.67 12.19 6.23
N GLY A 110 -13.45 12.17 6.78
CA GLY A 110 -12.38 13.12 6.47
C GLY A 110 -12.51 14.43 7.25
N LEU A 111 -11.44 15.22 7.21
CA LEU A 111 -11.38 16.52 7.88
C LEU A 111 -12.15 17.57 7.07
N ARG A 112 -13.48 17.56 7.18
CA ARG A 112 -14.37 18.47 6.43
C ARG A 112 -14.08 19.95 6.62
N LYS A 113 -13.58 20.31 7.80
CA LYS A 113 -13.18 21.70 8.10
C LYS A 113 -11.94 22.11 7.31
N ASP A 114 -11.13 21.15 6.90
CA ASP A 114 -9.87 21.34 6.17
C ASP A 114 -10.05 21.09 4.65
N GLY A 115 -11.30 20.99 4.18
CA GLY A 115 -11.66 20.89 2.77
C GLY A 115 -11.78 19.46 2.24
N GLU A 116 -11.44 18.46 3.05
CA GLU A 116 -11.50 17.05 2.68
C GLU A 116 -12.92 16.50 2.81
N LYS A 117 -13.48 15.97 1.72
CA LYS A 117 -14.84 15.43 1.67
C LYS A 117 -14.81 14.00 1.17
N ILE A 118 -14.74 13.05 2.11
CA ILE A 118 -14.71 11.63 1.80
C ILE A 118 -16.09 11.03 2.02
N THR A 119 -16.47 10.11 1.13
CA THR A 119 -17.68 9.29 1.23
C THR A 119 -17.30 7.85 0.97
N LEU A 120 -17.61 6.97 1.93
CA LEU A 120 -17.26 5.56 1.81
C LEU A 120 -18.22 4.83 0.87
N LYS A 121 -17.66 4.00 -0.02
CA LYS A 121 -18.40 3.04 -0.86
C LYS A 121 -17.84 1.64 -0.63
N ILE A 122 -18.65 0.78 -0.04
CA ILE A 122 -18.39 -0.65 0.10
C ILE A 122 -18.70 -1.33 -1.23
N VAL A 123 -17.71 -2.07 -1.75
CA VAL A 123 -17.78 -2.78 -3.03
C VAL A 123 -17.37 -4.22 -2.79
N ARG A 124 -17.99 -5.16 -3.51
CA ARG A 124 -17.51 -6.55 -3.50
C ARG A 124 -16.14 -6.62 -4.14
N LEU A 125 -15.22 -7.38 -3.56
CA LEU A 125 -13.81 -7.38 -3.96
C LEU A 125 -13.60 -7.71 -5.45
N GLU A 126 -14.41 -8.61 -6.01
CA GLU A 126 -14.38 -9.02 -7.42
C GLU A 126 -14.87 -7.93 -8.39
N GLU A 127 -15.56 -6.91 -7.90
CA GLU A 127 -16.09 -5.78 -8.69
C GLU A 127 -15.23 -4.51 -8.56
N VAL A 128 -14.23 -4.50 -7.67
CA VAL A 128 -13.40 -3.32 -7.38
C VAL A 128 -12.80 -2.71 -8.66
N TRP A 129 -12.24 -3.53 -9.54
CA TRP A 129 -11.62 -3.03 -10.79
C TRP A 129 -12.61 -2.35 -11.74
N LYS A 130 -13.91 -2.71 -11.69
CA LYS A 130 -14.95 -2.08 -12.50
C LYS A 130 -15.40 -0.76 -11.88
N GLU A 131 -15.41 -0.68 -10.56
CA GLU A 131 -15.89 0.49 -9.81
C GLU A 131 -14.80 1.55 -9.63
N ALA A 132 -13.56 1.13 -9.39
CA ALA A 132 -12.41 1.97 -9.12
C ALA A 132 -11.49 2.14 -10.34
N TRP A 133 -11.99 1.92 -11.56
CA TRP A 133 -11.17 1.94 -12.78
C TRP A 133 -10.41 3.25 -13.04
N ARG A 134 -10.85 4.35 -12.41
CA ARG A 134 -10.21 5.69 -12.51
C ARG A 134 -9.13 5.93 -11.46
N ASP A 135 -8.99 5.05 -10.46
CA ASP A 135 -8.06 5.21 -9.35
C ASP A 135 -6.87 4.27 -9.53
N GLY A 136 -5.72 4.85 -9.88
CA GLY A 136 -4.48 4.08 -10.10
C GLY A 136 -3.96 3.41 -8.83
N LYS A 137 -4.12 4.04 -7.65
CA LYS A 137 -3.63 3.47 -6.38
C LYS A 137 -4.45 2.25 -6.00
N MET A 138 -5.77 2.33 -6.15
CA MET A 138 -6.68 1.22 -5.87
C MET A 138 -6.48 0.06 -6.84
N LEU A 139 -6.33 0.34 -8.14
CA LEU A 139 -6.06 -0.70 -9.14
C LEU A 139 -4.71 -1.39 -8.90
N ALA A 140 -3.67 -0.63 -8.53
CA ALA A 140 -2.38 -1.21 -8.16
C ALA A 140 -2.51 -2.12 -6.93
N ALA A 141 -3.19 -1.66 -5.87
CA ALA A 141 -3.43 -2.46 -4.67
C ALA A 141 -4.20 -3.75 -4.98
N TRP A 142 -5.26 -3.65 -5.80
CA TRP A 142 -6.04 -4.80 -6.24
C TRP A 142 -5.22 -5.80 -7.06
N ALA A 143 -4.34 -5.32 -7.95
CA ALA A 143 -3.48 -6.18 -8.77
C ALA A 143 -2.45 -6.93 -7.91
N LEU A 144 -1.76 -6.25 -6.98
CA LEU A 144 -0.80 -6.90 -6.07
C LEU A 144 -1.50 -7.91 -5.16
N TYR A 145 -2.64 -7.53 -4.58
CA TYR A 145 -3.47 -8.46 -3.78
C TYR A 145 -3.84 -9.71 -4.58
N SER A 146 -4.32 -9.54 -5.80
CA SER A 146 -4.79 -10.66 -6.63
C SER A 146 -3.65 -11.61 -7.00
N GLY A 147 -2.51 -11.07 -7.45
CA GLY A 147 -1.34 -11.88 -7.78
C GLY A 147 -0.76 -12.63 -6.57
N LEU A 148 -0.62 -11.95 -5.43
CA LEU A 148 -0.15 -12.59 -4.19
C LEU A 148 -1.10 -13.70 -3.71
N LYS A 149 -2.41 -13.50 -3.85
CA LYS A 149 -3.41 -14.50 -3.49
C LYS A 149 -3.36 -15.72 -4.43
N GLU A 150 -3.19 -15.50 -5.73
CA GLU A 150 -3.04 -16.58 -6.72
C GLU A 150 -1.77 -17.42 -6.47
N GLU A 151 -0.69 -16.79 -6.01
CA GLU A 151 0.56 -17.46 -5.59
C GLU A 151 0.46 -18.10 -4.18
N GLY A 152 -0.70 -18.01 -3.51
CA GLY A 152 -0.92 -18.62 -2.19
C GLY A 152 -0.19 -17.93 -1.04
N MET A 153 0.13 -16.65 -1.18
CA MET A 153 0.91 -15.87 -0.22
C MET A 153 0.08 -15.00 0.73
N LEU A 154 -1.24 -14.96 0.51
CA LEU A 154 -2.24 -14.25 1.31
C LEU A 154 -3.39 -15.17 1.72
#